data_AF-A0A7X0L1C7-F1
#
_entry.id   AF-A0A7X0L1C7-F1
#
_cell.length_a   1.000
_cell.length_b   1.000
_cell.length_c   1.000
_cell.angle_alpha   90.00
_cell.angle_beta   90.00
_cell.angle_gamma   90.00
#
_symmetry.space_group_name_H-M   'P 1'
#
loop_
_entity.id
_entity.type
_entity.pdbx_description
1 polymer ?
#
loop_
_entity_poly.entity_id
_entity_poly.type
_entity_poly.pdbx_seq_one_letter_code
_entity_poly.pdbx_strand_id
1 'polypeptide(L)'
;MPRPCSIHRVMPSGCGRAPGLAGHPAFRRAAAATALATAATTLALASPRASAATRPPPGPRAASAAGPPAPAGRLLLPAPASRRTTRLPAARKRTVPPRDVPPDLPGSQRLDQQFAEYALRASGIGWRSTGGCSDRTVRTCTSFEGIRWGTIKSLIEFAESSGCEVTVTGGTEHGHAGGTYSHANGYKIDIATGACVDEAVRRYPFTGVRGDGARLHRSPGGVVFAREKDHWDITVRRGPRG
;
A
#
# COMPACT_ATOMS: atom_id res chain seq x y z
N MET A 1 33.31 -32.66 37.66
CA MET A 1 33.26 -31.74 38.82
C MET A 1 34.13 -30.54 38.50
N PRO A 2 33.60 -29.30 38.52
CA PRO A 2 34.37 -28.13 38.11
C PRO A 2 35.23 -27.63 39.28
N ARG A 3 36.49 -27.30 39.01
CA ARG A 3 37.34 -26.51 39.93
C ARG A 3 37.37 -25.06 39.45
N PRO A 4 37.15 -24.08 40.33
CA PRO A 4 37.11 -22.66 39.98
C PRO A 4 38.50 -22.03 40.09
N CYS A 5 38.84 -21.13 39.16
CA CYS A 5 39.92 -20.18 39.37
C CYS A 5 39.35 -18.89 39.98
N SER A 6 39.80 -18.61 41.20
CA SER A 6 39.54 -17.40 41.98
C SER A 6 40.57 -16.32 41.69
N ILE A 7 40.07 -15.09 41.56
CA ILE A 7 40.46 -13.84 42.25
C ILE A 7 41.93 -13.36 42.12
N HIS A 8 42.11 -12.15 41.58
CA HIS A 8 42.83 -10.98 42.17
C HIS A 8 42.78 -9.81 41.14
N ARG A 9 41.90 -8.81 41.29
CA ARG A 9 42.05 -7.52 42.01
C ARG A 9 43.29 -6.74 41.58
N VAL A 10 43.10 -5.58 40.92
CA VAL A 10 43.66 -4.24 41.26
C VAL A 10 43.03 -3.19 40.31
N MET A 11 42.34 -2.21 40.91
CA MET A 11 42.04 -0.89 40.33
C MET A 11 43.26 0.02 40.53
N PRO A 12 43.39 1.10 39.74
CA PRO A 12 43.46 2.39 40.40
C PRO A 12 42.57 3.48 39.78
N SER A 13 42.12 4.34 40.68
CA SER A 13 41.40 5.59 40.47
C SER A 13 42.35 6.76 40.17
N GLY A 14 41.83 7.78 39.49
CA GLY A 14 42.40 9.14 39.40
C GLY A 14 41.69 9.94 38.30
N CYS A 15 40.65 10.73 38.61
CA CYS A 15 40.69 12.13 39.07
C CYS A 15 41.45 13.09 38.13
N GLY A 16 40.69 13.89 37.39
CA GLY A 16 41.13 15.12 36.74
C GLY A 16 39.95 16.09 36.60
N ARG A 17 39.88 17.07 37.49
CA ARG A 17 38.91 18.17 37.52
C ARG A 17 39.68 19.45 37.19
N ALA A 18 39.10 20.36 36.41
CA ALA A 18 39.50 21.76 36.35
C ALA A 18 38.33 22.68 35.91
N PRO A 19 38.35 23.98 36.29
CA PRO A 19 37.21 24.93 36.37
C PRO A 19 37.02 25.71 35.04
N GLY A 20 36.02 26.54 34.75
CA GLY A 20 35.07 27.36 35.51
C GLY A 20 35.32 28.85 35.22
N LEU A 21 34.41 29.53 34.50
CA LEU A 21 34.23 31.01 34.32
C LEU A 21 32.91 31.17 33.51
N ALA A 22 31.74 31.60 34.01
CA ALA A 22 31.28 32.81 34.71
C ALA A 22 31.10 34.07 33.82
N GLY A 23 29.85 34.59 33.76
CA GLY A 23 29.51 36.00 33.49
C GLY A 23 28.52 36.26 32.33
N HIS A 24 27.19 36.27 32.53
CA HIS A 24 26.32 37.47 32.77
C HIS A 24 25.42 37.82 31.53
N PRO A 25 24.39 38.71 31.61
CA PRO A 25 22.99 38.37 31.90
C PRO A 25 21.96 39.00 30.91
N ALA A 26 20.66 38.80 31.20
CA ALA A 26 19.49 39.55 30.66
C ALA A 26 19.19 39.36 29.15
N PHE A 27 17.99 38.95 28.75
CA PHE A 27 16.80 39.79 28.77
C PHE A 27 15.54 39.00 29.13
N ARG A 28 14.79 39.54 30.10
CA ARG A 28 13.41 39.16 30.40
C ARG A 28 12.44 39.98 29.53
N ARG A 29 11.37 39.28 29.11
CA ARG A 29 9.97 39.71 28.94
C ARG A 29 9.68 41.01 28.16
N ALA A 30 8.88 40.86 27.11
CA ALA A 30 7.76 41.75 26.86
C ALA A 30 6.51 40.90 26.58
N ALA A 31 5.53 41.01 27.48
CA ALA A 31 4.14 40.73 27.18
C ALA A 31 3.55 42.01 26.56
N ALA A 32 2.74 41.87 25.51
CA ALA A 32 1.77 42.88 25.13
C ALA A 32 0.51 42.16 24.64
N ALA A 33 -0.59 42.52 25.30
CA ALA A 33 -1.93 42.03 25.06
C ALA A 33 -2.64 42.85 23.97
N THR A 34 -3.75 42.26 23.50
CA THR A 34 -4.95 42.94 22.96
C THR A 34 -4.87 43.64 21.61
N ALA A 35 -5.61 43.12 20.64
CA ALA A 35 -6.73 43.86 20.05
C ALA A 35 -7.69 42.89 19.33
N LEU A 36 -8.93 42.83 19.82
CA LEU A 36 -10.07 42.39 19.03
C LEU A 36 -10.25 43.35 17.85
N ALA A 37 -10.50 42.81 16.66
CA ALA A 37 -11.23 43.52 15.62
C ALA A 37 -12.26 42.56 15.02
N THR A 38 -13.47 42.65 15.55
CA THR A 38 -14.71 42.24 14.91
C THR A 38 -14.91 43.07 13.65
N ALA A 39 -14.99 42.43 12.49
CA ALA A 39 -15.64 43.00 11.32
C ALA A 39 -16.65 41.98 10.79
N ALA A 40 -17.88 42.13 11.27
CA ALA A 40 -19.05 41.59 10.60
C ALA A 40 -19.27 42.44 9.34
N THR A 41 -19.33 41.78 8.18
CA THR A 41 -19.87 42.40 6.97
C THR A 41 -20.85 41.41 6.36
N THR A 42 -22.10 41.54 6.79
CA THR A 42 -23.27 41.09 6.03
C THR A 42 -23.46 42.07 4.87
N LEU A 43 -23.32 41.60 3.64
CA LEU A 43 -24.00 42.22 2.51
C LEU A 43 -24.72 41.14 1.71
N ALA A 44 -26.01 41.40 1.51
CA ALA A 44 -27.00 40.50 0.99
C ALA A 44 -27.06 40.51 -0.54
N LEU A 45 -27.56 39.38 -1.07
CA LEU A 45 -28.47 39.24 -2.22
C LEU A 45 -28.08 39.91 -3.56
N ALA A 46 -27.74 39.08 -4.55
CA ALA A 46 -28.44 39.04 -5.85
C ALA A 46 -27.88 37.93 -6.77
N SER A 47 -28.66 36.87 -6.98
CA SER A 47 -28.72 36.13 -8.26
C SER A 47 -29.46 37.03 -9.26
N PRO A 48 -29.18 37.04 -10.59
CA PRO A 48 -29.43 35.87 -11.45
C PRO A 48 -28.51 35.76 -12.70
N ARG A 49 -28.43 34.55 -13.27
CA ARG A 49 -28.64 34.27 -14.72
C ARG A 49 -28.24 32.82 -15.04
N ALA A 50 -29.25 31.97 -15.21
CA ALA A 50 -29.12 30.74 -15.96
C ALA A 50 -29.23 31.08 -17.45
N SER A 51 -28.12 30.96 -18.18
CA SER A 51 -28.14 30.99 -19.64
C SER A 51 -28.47 29.60 -20.17
N ALA A 52 -29.59 29.49 -20.87
CA ALA A 52 -29.89 28.38 -21.75
C ALA A 52 -28.95 28.40 -22.96
N ALA A 53 -28.39 27.25 -23.31
CA ALA A 53 -27.75 27.02 -24.61
C ALA A 53 -27.88 25.55 -25.03
N THR A 54 -28.91 25.29 -25.84
CA THR A 54 -28.90 24.57 -27.12
C THR A 54 -28.04 23.30 -27.26
N ARG A 55 -28.72 22.15 -27.41
CA ARG A 55 -28.22 20.91 -28.02
C ARG A 55 -27.92 21.09 -29.52
N PRO A 56 -26.90 20.39 -30.05
CA PRO A 56 -26.94 19.88 -31.43
C PRO A 56 -26.85 18.32 -31.50
N PRO A 57 -27.37 17.69 -32.57
CA PRO A 57 -27.42 16.24 -32.76
C PRO A 57 -26.21 15.69 -33.55
N PRO A 58 -25.85 14.41 -33.42
CA PRO A 58 -25.09 13.69 -34.44
C PRO A 58 -26.00 12.87 -35.37
N GLY A 59 -25.82 13.08 -36.68
CA GLY A 59 -26.52 12.41 -37.79
C GLY A 59 -25.94 11.04 -38.20
N PRO A 60 -26.42 10.47 -39.32
CA PRO A 60 -26.22 9.06 -39.67
C PRO A 60 -25.00 8.83 -40.59
N ARG A 61 -24.43 7.62 -40.53
CA ARG A 61 -23.53 7.05 -41.55
C ARG A 61 -24.01 5.62 -41.82
N ALA A 62 -24.61 5.36 -42.98
CA ALA A 62 -24.00 5.10 -44.29
C ALA A 62 -23.93 3.59 -44.56
N ALA A 63 -24.89 3.12 -45.35
CA ALA A 63 -24.83 1.85 -46.07
C ALA A 63 -23.96 2.02 -47.32
N SER A 64 -23.26 0.96 -47.72
CA SER A 64 -22.88 0.77 -49.12
C SER A 64 -22.76 -0.72 -49.43
N ALA A 65 -23.42 -1.11 -50.52
CA ALA A 65 -23.54 -2.46 -51.07
C ALA A 65 -22.37 -2.81 -52.00
N ALA A 66 -22.18 -4.12 -52.28
CA ALA A 66 -22.16 -4.70 -53.63
C ALA A 66 -21.49 -6.10 -53.68
N GLY A 67 -22.28 -7.13 -54.00
CA GLY A 67 -22.14 -7.96 -55.21
C GLY A 67 -21.08 -9.11 -55.30
N PRO A 68 -21.40 -10.24 -55.98
CA PRO A 68 -20.71 -11.55 -55.91
C PRO A 68 -19.77 -11.81 -57.13
N PRO A 69 -19.12 -13.00 -57.33
CA PRO A 69 -19.80 -14.24 -57.80
C PRO A 69 -19.16 -15.60 -57.36
N ALA A 70 -19.90 -16.70 -57.57
CA ALA A 70 -19.38 -18.08 -57.63
C ALA A 70 -18.89 -18.41 -59.06
N PRO A 71 -18.10 -19.49 -59.29
CA PRO A 71 -18.74 -20.78 -59.59
C PRO A 71 -17.96 -22.04 -59.14
N ALA A 72 -18.64 -23.18 -59.20
CA ALA A 72 -18.17 -24.53 -58.89
C ALA A 72 -17.28 -25.15 -59.99
N GLY A 73 -16.39 -26.08 -59.60
CA GLY A 73 -15.54 -26.84 -60.52
C GLY A 73 -14.82 -28.04 -59.90
N ARG A 74 -15.54 -29.17 -59.81
CA ARG A 74 -15.18 -30.58 -60.12
C ARG A 74 -13.84 -31.22 -59.67
N LEU A 75 -14.02 -32.40 -59.08
CA LEU A 75 -13.12 -33.53 -58.73
C LEU A 75 -11.75 -33.64 -59.40
N LEU A 76 -10.74 -34.07 -58.60
CA LEU A 76 -9.82 -35.19 -58.89
C LEU A 76 -9.02 -35.58 -57.62
N LEU A 77 -9.12 -36.84 -57.19
CA LEU A 77 -8.19 -37.51 -56.25
C LEU A 77 -6.93 -37.93 -57.01
N PRO A 78 -5.72 -37.97 -56.38
CA PRO A 78 -5.24 -39.28 -55.88
C PRO A 78 -4.27 -39.27 -54.66
N ALA A 79 -4.13 -40.50 -54.13
CA ALA A 79 -2.99 -41.13 -53.43
C ALA A 79 -2.75 -40.92 -51.91
N PRO A 80 -2.56 -42.01 -51.13
CA PRO A 80 -2.35 -41.97 -49.69
C PRO A 80 -0.87 -41.79 -49.33
N ALA A 81 -0.52 -40.66 -48.72
CA ALA A 81 0.76 -40.49 -48.05
C ALA A 81 0.63 -40.88 -46.56
N SER A 82 1.40 -41.90 -46.18
CA SER A 82 1.56 -42.46 -44.86
C SER A 82 1.63 -41.39 -43.74
N ARG A 83 0.55 -41.26 -42.97
CA ARG A 83 0.54 -40.43 -41.75
C ARG A 83 1.35 -41.12 -40.67
N ARG A 84 2.59 -40.67 -40.45
CA ARG A 84 3.25 -40.81 -39.16
C ARG A 84 2.39 -40.07 -38.13
N THR A 85 1.68 -40.82 -37.30
CA THR A 85 0.99 -40.30 -36.11
C THR A 85 2.04 -39.94 -35.06
N THR A 86 2.71 -38.79 -35.22
CA THR A 86 3.25 -38.10 -34.05
C THR A 86 2.06 -37.68 -33.20
N ARG A 87 1.76 -38.50 -32.20
CA ARG A 87 0.82 -38.17 -31.12
C ARG A 87 1.40 -36.98 -30.37
N LEU A 88 1.05 -35.78 -30.81
CA LEU A 88 1.21 -34.57 -30.00
C LEU A 88 0.61 -34.86 -28.62
N PRO A 89 1.32 -34.59 -27.51
CA PRO A 89 0.71 -34.72 -26.20
C PRO A 89 -0.52 -33.82 -26.19
N ALA A 90 -1.65 -34.38 -25.80
CA ALA A 90 -2.86 -33.61 -25.59
C ALA A 90 -2.47 -32.43 -24.71
N ALA A 91 -2.62 -31.21 -25.24
CA ALA A 91 -2.44 -30.00 -24.46
C ALA A 91 -3.31 -30.17 -23.23
N ARG A 92 -2.69 -30.36 -22.05
CA ARG A 92 -3.40 -30.29 -20.78
C ARG A 92 -4.09 -28.94 -20.83
N LYS A 93 -5.42 -28.94 -20.94
CA LYS A 93 -6.19 -27.73 -20.68
C LYS A 93 -5.70 -27.27 -19.32
N ARG A 94 -4.97 -26.14 -19.29
CA ARG A 94 -4.68 -25.45 -18.05
C ARG A 94 -6.06 -25.04 -17.54
N THR A 95 -6.64 -25.88 -16.70
CA THR A 95 -7.80 -25.51 -15.92
C THR A 95 -7.33 -24.34 -15.08
N VAL A 96 -7.68 -23.13 -15.49
CA VAL A 96 -7.48 -21.95 -14.66
C VAL A 96 -8.28 -22.25 -13.39
N PRO A 97 -7.63 -22.38 -12.22
CA PRO A 97 -8.35 -22.65 -11.00
C PRO A 97 -9.36 -21.51 -10.75
N PRO A 98 -10.49 -21.79 -10.07
CA PRO A 98 -11.44 -20.76 -9.67
C PRO A 98 -10.70 -19.61 -8.99
N ARG A 99 -11.01 -18.38 -9.42
CA ARG A 99 -10.28 -17.14 -9.06
C ARG A 99 -10.60 -16.63 -7.65
N ASP A 100 -11.30 -17.43 -6.85
CA ASP A 100 -11.94 -16.98 -5.60
C ASP A 100 -11.09 -17.27 -4.36
N VAL A 101 -9.97 -17.98 -4.52
CA VAL A 101 -9.04 -18.26 -3.41
C VAL A 101 -7.70 -17.59 -3.71
N PRO A 102 -7.21 -16.69 -2.83
CA PRO A 102 -5.86 -16.15 -2.93
C PRO A 102 -4.84 -17.29 -3.08
N PRO A 103 -3.89 -17.21 -4.02
CA PRO A 103 -2.96 -18.30 -4.24
C PRO A 103 -2.12 -18.55 -2.98
N ASP A 104 -1.88 -19.83 -2.69
CA ASP A 104 -1.04 -20.25 -1.58
C ASP A 104 0.44 -20.00 -1.91
N LEU A 105 0.84 -18.74 -1.82
CA LEU A 105 2.22 -18.28 -2.00
C LEU A 105 2.90 -18.15 -0.63
N PRO A 106 4.22 -18.39 -0.53
CA PRO A 106 4.93 -18.17 0.72
C PRO A 106 4.90 -16.68 1.08
N GLY A 107 4.70 -16.36 2.36
CA GLY A 107 4.59 -14.95 2.80
C GLY A 107 5.84 -14.10 2.52
N SER A 108 7.00 -14.70 2.25
CA SER A 108 8.23 -14.03 1.81
C SER A 108 8.30 -13.74 0.31
N GLN A 109 7.42 -14.32 -0.51
CA GLN A 109 7.38 -14.10 -1.95
C GLN A 109 7.26 -12.62 -2.24
N ARG A 110 8.10 -12.10 -3.12
CA ARG A 110 7.98 -10.73 -3.63
C ARG A 110 7.10 -10.73 -4.87
N LEU A 111 6.22 -9.76 -4.95
CA LEU A 111 5.25 -9.63 -6.02
C LEU A 111 5.71 -8.55 -7.01
N ASP A 112 5.31 -8.69 -8.27
CA ASP A 112 5.29 -7.55 -9.18
C ASP A 112 4.08 -6.63 -8.86
N GLN A 113 4.11 -5.43 -9.45
CA GLN A 113 3.06 -4.43 -9.28
C GLN A 113 1.67 -4.96 -9.66
N GLN A 114 1.56 -5.57 -10.84
CA GLN A 114 0.26 -5.94 -11.42
C GLN A 114 -0.42 -7.03 -10.61
N PHE A 115 0.35 -7.99 -10.13
CA PHE A 115 -0.16 -9.07 -9.31
C PHE A 115 -0.63 -8.58 -7.94
N ALA A 116 0.13 -7.67 -7.31
CA ALA A 116 -0.31 -7.05 -6.05
C ALA A 116 -1.60 -6.24 -6.22
N GLU A 117 -1.67 -5.42 -7.28
CA GLU A 117 -2.88 -4.66 -7.63
C GLU A 117 -4.08 -5.57 -7.88
N TYR A 118 -3.89 -6.68 -8.60
CA TYR A 118 -4.93 -7.67 -8.85
C TYR A 118 -5.47 -8.24 -7.54
N ALA A 119 -4.59 -8.68 -6.64
CA ALA A 119 -4.98 -9.25 -5.35
C ALA A 119 -5.75 -8.22 -4.49
N LEU A 120 -5.28 -6.98 -4.42
CA LEU A 120 -5.97 -5.92 -3.67
C LEU A 120 -7.36 -5.62 -4.25
N ARG A 121 -7.47 -5.42 -5.57
CA ARG A 121 -8.77 -5.15 -6.22
C ARG A 121 -9.74 -6.32 -6.04
N ALA A 122 -9.27 -7.55 -6.17
CA ALA A 122 -10.09 -8.75 -6.00
C ALA A 122 -10.68 -8.87 -4.59
N SER A 123 -9.98 -8.33 -3.59
CA SER A 123 -10.43 -8.28 -2.19
C SER A 123 -11.12 -6.96 -1.80
N GLY A 124 -11.53 -6.13 -2.77
CA GLY A 124 -12.23 -4.87 -2.51
C GLY A 124 -11.37 -3.78 -1.86
N ILE A 125 -10.03 -3.90 -1.92
CA ILE A 125 -9.10 -2.92 -1.37
C ILE A 125 -8.70 -1.94 -2.48
N GLY A 126 -8.97 -0.66 -2.24
CA GLY A 126 -8.55 0.43 -3.12
C GLY A 126 -7.14 0.93 -2.79
N TRP A 127 -6.59 1.80 -3.65
CA TRP A 127 -5.39 2.57 -3.34
C TRP A 127 -5.40 3.94 -4.02
N ARG A 128 -4.61 4.86 -3.48
CA ARG A 128 -4.46 6.22 -3.98
C ARG A 128 -3.00 6.62 -4.00
N SER A 129 -2.52 7.00 -5.18
CA SER A 129 -1.21 7.60 -5.38
C SER A 129 -1.33 9.11 -5.55
N THR A 130 -0.63 9.89 -4.72
CA THR A 130 -0.62 11.36 -4.86
C THR A 130 0.01 11.82 -6.17
N GLY A 131 0.98 11.08 -6.70
CA GLY A 131 1.62 11.33 -7.99
C GLY A 131 0.95 10.64 -9.19
N GLY A 132 -0.18 9.93 -8.98
CA GLY A 132 -0.86 9.20 -10.06
C GLY A 132 -0.02 8.13 -10.77
N CYS A 133 0.91 7.48 -10.06
CA CYS A 133 1.91 6.58 -10.63
C CYS A 133 2.24 5.42 -9.69
N SER A 134 2.98 4.43 -10.18
CA SER A 134 3.41 3.23 -9.44
C SER A 134 4.93 2.99 -9.45
N ASP A 135 5.70 3.96 -9.95
CA ASP A 135 7.16 3.90 -9.95
C ASP A 135 7.71 3.95 -8.53
N ARG A 136 8.35 2.86 -8.11
CA ARG A 136 8.91 2.72 -6.77
C ARG A 136 9.93 3.81 -6.46
N THR A 137 10.68 4.31 -7.44
CA THR A 137 11.74 5.31 -7.24
C THR A 137 11.21 6.71 -6.94
N VAL A 138 9.91 6.94 -7.12
CA VAL A 138 9.27 8.23 -6.97
C VAL A 138 8.40 8.26 -5.71
N ARG A 139 8.80 9.07 -4.73
CA ARG A 139 8.16 9.18 -3.40
C ARG A 139 6.68 9.57 -3.36
N THR A 140 6.13 10.09 -4.46
CA THR A 140 4.72 10.45 -4.57
C THR A 140 3.86 9.35 -5.20
N CYS A 141 4.49 8.33 -5.80
CA CYS A 141 3.80 7.16 -6.31
C CYS A 141 3.37 6.25 -5.16
N THR A 142 2.33 5.45 -5.40
CA THR A 142 2.06 4.27 -4.56
C THR A 142 2.52 3.06 -5.35
N SER A 143 3.67 2.50 -4.95
CA SER A 143 4.21 1.31 -5.59
C SER A 143 3.96 0.09 -4.71
N PHE A 144 3.77 -1.06 -5.34
CA PHE A 144 3.71 -2.39 -4.76
C PHE A 144 4.79 -3.31 -5.32
N GLU A 145 5.61 -2.84 -6.27
CA GLU A 145 6.70 -3.63 -6.84
C GLU A 145 7.62 -4.13 -5.73
N GLY A 146 7.82 -5.45 -5.64
CA GLY A 146 8.65 -6.06 -4.61
C GLY A 146 8.03 -6.12 -3.22
N ILE A 147 6.73 -5.80 -3.06
CA ILE A 147 6.00 -6.03 -1.82
C ILE A 147 5.92 -7.52 -1.52
N ARG A 148 5.87 -7.88 -0.23
CA ARG A 148 5.78 -9.29 0.17
C ARG A 148 4.33 -9.76 0.11
N TRP A 149 4.11 -11.00 -0.36
CA TRP A 149 2.80 -11.64 -0.33
C TRP A 149 2.19 -11.66 1.07
N GLY A 150 3.00 -11.91 2.11
CA GLY A 150 2.53 -11.88 3.48
C GLY A 150 1.97 -10.53 3.90
N THR A 151 2.50 -9.42 3.36
CA THR A 151 1.99 -8.06 3.62
C THR A 151 0.63 -7.86 2.97
N ILE A 152 0.48 -8.25 1.70
CA ILE A 152 -0.81 -8.19 0.99
C ILE A 152 -1.86 -9.10 1.66
N LYS A 153 -1.50 -10.35 1.97
CA LYS A 153 -2.39 -11.31 2.64
C LYS A 153 -2.85 -10.80 4.01
N SER A 154 -1.94 -10.26 4.83
CA SER A 154 -2.33 -9.65 6.11
C SER A 154 -3.26 -8.45 5.96
N LEU A 155 -3.12 -7.66 4.90
CA LEU A 155 -4.03 -6.54 4.64
C LEU A 155 -5.42 -7.03 4.21
N ILE A 156 -5.48 -8.07 3.39
CA ILE A 156 -6.72 -8.74 3.00
C ILE A 156 -7.44 -9.28 4.23
N GLU A 157 -6.75 -10.02 5.09
CA GLU A 157 -7.33 -10.55 6.34
C GLU A 157 -7.81 -9.44 7.28
N PHE A 158 -7.10 -8.31 7.34
CA PHE A 158 -7.55 -7.15 8.08
C PHE A 158 -8.83 -6.56 7.48
N ALA A 159 -8.90 -6.38 6.17
CA ALA A 159 -10.10 -5.87 5.49
C ALA A 159 -11.30 -6.79 5.73
N GLU A 160 -11.12 -8.11 5.55
CA GLU A 160 -12.16 -9.12 5.79
C GLU A 160 -12.64 -9.16 7.24
N SER A 161 -11.72 -9.19 8.21
CA SER A 161 -12.07 -9.28 9.63
C SER A 161 -12.61 -7.96 10.21
N SER A 162 -12.24 -6.83 9.64
CA SER A 162 -12.75 -5.52 10.07
C SER A 162 -14.09 -5.16 9.44
N GLY A 163 -14.37 -5.67 8.23
CA GLY A 163 -15.50 -5.24 7.41
C GLY A 163 -15.37 -3.80 6.88
N CYS A 164 -14.19 -3.18 7.01
CA CYS A 164 -13.98 -1.79 6.61
C CYS A 164 -13.59 -1.69 5.12
N GLU A 165 -14.01 -0.61 4.47
CA GLU A 165 -13.37 -0.17 3.24
C GLU A 165 -11.94 0.29 3.54
N VAL A 166 -10.97 -0.31 2.86
CA VAL A 166 -9.55 -0.03 3.04
C VAL A 166 -9.00 0.64 1.78
N THR A 167 -8.30 1.76 1.97
CA THR A 167 -7.55 2.45 0.90
C THR A 167 -6.08 2.49 1.25
N VAL A 168 -5.25 1.88 0.41
CA VAL A 168 -3.78 1.95 0.53
C VAL A 168 -3.27 3.31 0.03
N THR A 169 -2.40 3.94 0.80
CA THR A 169 -1.84 5.27 0.48
C THR A 169 -0.35 5.26 0.19
N GLY A 170 0.33 4.19 0.59
CA GLY A 170 1.76 4.00 0.41
C GLY A 170 2.09 2.52 0.48
N GLY A 171 3.15 2.12 -0.21
CA GLY A 171 3.55 0.73 -0.26
C GLY A 171 5.05 0.61 -0.19
N THR A 172 5.69 0.72 -1.32
CA THR A 172 7.04 0.25 -1.55
C THR A 172 7.95 1.38 -2.05
N GLU A 173 7.37 2.52 -2.40
CA GLU A 173 8.08 3.70 -2.87
C GLU A 173 9.23 4.18 -1.95
N HIS A 174 10.22 4.84 -2.53
CA HIS A 174 11.30 5.49 -1.80
C HIS A 174 10.78 6.69 -0.98
N GLY A 175 11.52 7.06 0.08
CA GLY A 175 11.17 8.19 0.95
C GLY A 175 10.84 7.79 2.39
N HIS A 176 10.75 6.49 2.66
CA HIS A 176 10.52 5.94 3.99
C HIS A 176 11.82 5.59 4.72
N ALA A 177 11.74 5.47 6.05
CA ALA A 177 12.87 5.01 6.86
C ALA A 177 13.33 3.60 6.44
N GLY A 178 14.65 3.41 6.36
CA GLY A 178 15.26 2.14 6.02
C GLY A 178 15.20 1.10 7.14
N GLY A 179 15.83 -0.05 6.91
CA GLY A 179 15.94 -1.16 7.86
C GLY A 179 15.31 -2.46 7.37
N THR A 180 15.47 -3.54 8.15
CA THR A 180 15.02 -4.89 7.76
C THR A 180 13.51 -4.95 7.49
N TYR A 181 12.71 -4.35 8.38
CA TYR A 181 11.24 -4.34 8.28
C TYR A 181 10.75 -2.96 7.81
N SER A 182 10.98 -2.65 6.55
CA SER A 182 10.69 -1.34 5.93
C SER A 182 9.77 -1.46 4.72
N HIS A 183 9.27 -0.31 4.25
CA HIS A 183 8.57 -0.18 2.96
C HIS A 183 9.46 -0.65 1.80
N ALA A 184 10.72 -0.17 1.78
CA ALA A 184 11.78 -0.59 0.86
C ALA A 184 11.89 -2.13 0.74
N ASN A 185 11.69 -2.83 1.87
CA ASN A 185 11.79 -4.28 1.92
C ASN A 185 10.45 -5.02 1.80
N GLY A 186 9.35 -4.32 1.50
CA GLY A 186 8.03 -4.91 1.28
C GLY A 186 7.36 -5.45 2.55
N TYR A 187 7.88 -5.10 3.73
CA TYR A 187 7.34 -5.50 5.03
C TYR A 187 6.27 -4.56 5.57
N LYS A 188 6.14 -3.39 4.95
CA LYS A 188 5.20 -2.36 5.35
C LYS A 188 4.25 -1.97 4.23
N ILE A 189 3.09 -1.46 4.61
CA ILE A 189 2.08 -0.89 3.74
C ILE A 189 1.31 0.16 4.53
N ASP A 190 1.02 1.30 3.91
CA ASP A 190 0.28 2.40 4.54
C ASP A 190 -1.17 2.39 4.09
N ILE A 191 -2.09 2.56 5.02
CA ILE A 191 -3.50 2.74 4.71
C ILE A 191 -4.04 4.05 5.25
N ALA A 192 -5.01 4.61 4.54
CA ALA A 192 -5.72 5.81 4.97
C ALA A 192 -6.40 5.59 6.33
N THR A 193 -6.45 6.65 7.12
CA THR A 193 -7.29 6.70 8.32
C THR A 193 -8.76 6.81 7.94
N GLY A 194 -9.64 6.38 8.84
CA GLY A 194 -11.08 6.53 8.70
C GLY A 194 -11.78 5.99 9.94
N ALA A 195 -13.02 6.42 10.20
CA ALA A 195 -13.71 6.04 11.44
C ALA A 195 -13.75 4.51 11.65
N CYS A 196 -14.10 3.75 10.60
CA CYS A 196 -14.12 2.28 10.65
C CYS A 196 -12.74 1.68 10.92
N VAL A 197 -11.74 2.04 10.11
CA VAL A 197 -10.36 1.54 10.23
C VAL A 197 -9.77 1.89 11.59
N ASP A 198 -9.92 3.14 12.03
CA ASP A 198 -9.39 3.64 13.29
C ASP A 198 -10.02 2.93 14.49
N GLU A 199 -11.31 2.60 14.44
CA GLU A 199 -11.97 1.79 15.46
C GLU A 199 -11.48 0.33 15.42
N ALA A 200 -11.43 -0.28 14.23
CA ALA A 200 -11.01 -1.66 14.06
C ALA A 200 -9.60 -1.91 14.59
N VAL A 201 -8.64 -1.03 14.29
CA VAL A 201 -7.28 -1.14 14.81
C VAL A 201 -7.23 -0.91 16.32
N ARG A 202 -8.03 0.03 16.86
CA ARG A 202 -8.06 0.32 18.31
C ARG A 202 -8.65 -0.81 19.15
N ARG A 203 -9.40 -1.75 18.56
CA ARG A 203 -9.83 -2.99 19.24
C ARG A 203 -8.67 -3.94 19.52
N TYR A 204 -7.57 -3.83 18.79
CA TYR A 204 -6.36 -4.59 19.10
C TYR A 204 -5.63 -4.04 20.33
N PRO A 205 -4.96 -4.90 21.12
CA PRO A 205 -4.17 -4.47 22.26
C PRO A 205 -3.18 -3.36 21.90
N PHE A 206 -3.18 -2.31 22.70
CA PHE A 206 -2.14 -1.29 22.69
C PHE A 206 -0.83 -1.91 23.20
N THR A 207 0.27 -1.68 22.47
CA THR A 207 1.58 -2.31 22.77
C THR A 207 2.70 -1.30 23.03
N GLY A 208 2.39 0.00 23.00
CA GLY A 208 3.33 1.06 23.32
C GLY A 208 3.29 2.22 22.34
N VAL A 209 4.27 3.11 22.49
CA VAL A 209 4.46 4.29 21.63
C VAL A 209 5.85 4.19 21.01
N ARG A 210 5.94 4.39 19.68
CA ARG A 210 7.21 4.46 18.95
C ARG A 210 7.90 5.80 19.22
N GLY A 211 9.20 5.91 18.95
CA GLY A 211 9.99 7.11 19.29
C GLY A 211 9.53 8.42 18.63
N ASP A 212 8.74 8.33 17.56
CA ASP A 212 8.10 9.44 16.85
C ASP A 212 6.70 9.81 17.41
N GLY A 213 6.25 9.15 18.48
CA GLY A 213 4.94 9.36 19.09
C GLY A 213 3.83 8.49 18.51
N ALA A 214 4.10 7.62 17.52
CA ALA A 214 3.08 6.77 16.93
C ALA A 214 2.59 5.71 17.93
N ARG A 215 1.27 5.66 18.16
CA ARG A 215 0.65 4.63 19.02
C ARG A 215 0.63 3.29 18.30
N LEU A 216 1.10 2.25 18.97
CA LEU A 216 1.21 0.91 18.40
C LEU A 216 0.09 -0.01 18.89
N HIS A 217 -0.61 -0.62 17.95
CA HIS A 217 -1.59 -1.67 18.19
C HIS A 217 -1.13 -2.96 17.50
N ARG A 218 -1.43 -4.13 18.09
CA ARG A 218 -0.96 -5.41 17.55
C ARG A 218 -2.09 -6.42 17.41
N SER A 219 -2.31 -6.92 16.20
CA SER A 219 -3.29 -7.99 15.97
C SER A 219 -2.82 -9.32 16.59
N PRO A 220 -3.72 -10.29 16.83
CA PRO A 220 -3.35 -11.63 17.28
C PRO A 220 -2.34 -12.34 16.36
N GLY A 221 -2.38 -12.05 15.05
CA GLY A 221 -1.42 -12.56 14.06
C GLY A 221 -0.02 -11.92 14.15
N GLY A 222 0.18 -10.93 15.03
CA GLY A 222 1.46 -10.26 15.22
C GLY A 222 1.73 -9.11 14.25
N VAL A 223 0.73 -8.70 13.46
CA VAL A 223 0.77 -7.49 12.62
C VAL A 223 0.74 -6.27 13.53
N VAL A 224 1.64 -5.32 13.29
CA VAL A 224 1.74 -4.08 14.07
C VAL A 224 1.19 -2.93 13.25
N PHE A 225 0.30 -2.16 13.86
CA PHE A 225 -0.30 -0.96 13.29
C PHE A 225 0.22 0.24 14.08
N ALA A 226 0.90 1.16 13.41
CA ALA A 226 1.39 2.40 13.99
C ALA A 226 0.52 3.57 13.51
N ARG A 227 -0.10 4.30 14.45
CA ARG A 227 -0.87 5.49 14.10
C ARG A 227 0.08 6.65 13.82
N GLU A 228 0.32 6.93 12.55
CA GLU A 228 0.98 8.16 12.11
C GLU A 228 -0.06 9.26 11.91
N LYS A 229 0.33 10.49 11.55
CA LYS A 229 -0.57 11.65 11.55
C LYS A 229 -1.81 11.47 10.65
N ASP A 230 -1.63 10.99 9.43
CA ASP A 230 -2.66 10.94 8.38
C ASP A 230 -2.88 9.53 7.80
N HIS A 231 -2.16 8.52 8.29
CA HIS A 231 -2.26 7.13 7.86
C HIS A 231 -1.92 6.16 8.99
N TRP A 232 -2.15 4.87 8.74
CA TRP A 232 -1.65 3.76 9.54
C TRP A 232 -0.47 3.10 8.81
N ASP A 233 0.70 3.07 9.44
CA ASP A 233 1.87 2.28 9.01
C ASP A 233 1.72 0.86 9.55
N ILE A 234 1.51 -0.09 8.65
CA ILE A 234 1.27 -1.51 8.99
C ILE A 234 2.55 -2.29 8.73
N THR A 235 3.09 -2.95 9.76
CA THR A 235 4.30 -3.78 9.66
C THR A 235 4.00 -5.27 9.83
N VAL A 236 4.37 -6.07 8.83
CA VAL A 236 4.13 -7.53 8.77
C VAL A 236 5.43 -8.33 8.81
N ARG A 237 5.94 -8.59 10.02
CA ARG A 237 7.23 -9.30 10.23
C ARG A 237 7.12 -10.81 10.00
N ARG A 238 5.98 -11.38 10.39
CA ARG A 238 5.58 -12.76 10.18
C ARG A 238 4.21 -12.67 9.53
N GLY A 239 4.06 -13.22 8.32
CA GLY A 239 2.76 -13.25 7.67
C GLY A 239 1.79 -14.11 8.47
N PRO A 240 0.51 -14.15 8.08
CA PRO A 240 -0.47 -15.04 8.68
C PRO A 240 0.06 -16.47 8.59
N ARG A 241 0.00 -17.21 9.70
CA ARG A 241 0.38 -18.63 9.69
C ARG A 241 -0.60 -19.33 8.75
N GLY A 242 -0.09 -19.82 7.62
CA GLY A 242 -0.79 -20.83 6.82
C GLY A 242 -0.91 -22.12 7.60
#